data_AF-A0A6B3G7V9-F1
#
_entry.id   AF-A0A6B3G7V9-F1
#
_cell.length_a   1.000
_cell.length_b   1.000
_cell.length_c   1.000
_cell.angle_alpha   90.00
_cell.angle_beta   90.00
_cell.angle_gamma   90.00
#
_symmetry.space_group_name_H-M   'P 1'
#
loop_
_entity.id
_entity.type
_entity.pdbx_description
1 polymer ?
#
loop_
_entity_poly.entity_id
_entity_poly.type
_entity_poly.pdbx_seq_one_letter_code
_entity_poly.pdbx_strand_id
1 'polypeptide(L)' 'MTDSQGQETRNGQEAPVDWQARGALSRLVLGQMATQALGTAVRFDVFDRIGSGELTATALAESLGTHPQATLRLLRA' A
#
# COMPACT_ATOMS: atom_id res chain seq x y z
N MET A 1 53.99 -24.79 -14.73
CA MET A 1 53.48 -25.70 -13.68
C MET A 1 53.53 -24.91 -12.38
N THR A 2 52.49 -24.20 -11.94
CA THR A 2 51.08 -24.19 -12.31
C THR A 2 50.54 -22.84 -11.85
N ASP A 3 49.73 -22.20 -12.69
CA ASP A 3 49.20 -20.86 -12.47
C ASP A 3 48.30 -20.79 -11.23
N SER A 4 48.39 -19.63 -10.58
CA SER A 4 47.68 -19.21 -9.39
C SER A 4 46.17 -19.47 -9.49
N GLN A 5 45.75 -20.58 -8.89
CA GLN A 5 44.39 -20.79 -8.40
C GLN A 5 44.11 -19.74 -7.32
N GLY A 6 43.47 -18.64 -7.70
CA GLY A 6 43.13 -17.56 -6.77
C GLY A 6 41.91 -16.75 -7.17
N GLN A 7 41.04 -17.29 -8.04
CA GLN A 7 39.89 -16.56 -8.54
C GLN A 7 38.64 -17.43 -8.73
N GLU A 8 38.47 -18.44 -7.87
CA GLU A 8 37.21 -19.15 -7.68
C GLU A 8 36.66 -18.81 -6.30
N THR A 9 35.91 -17.70 -6.20
CA THR A 9 34.81 -17.44 -5.23
C THR A 9 34.43 -15.96 -5.27
N ARG A 10 33.98 -15.47 -6.43
CA ARG A 10 33.25 -14.19 -6.51
C ARG A 10 31.77 -14.36 -6.86
N ASN A 11 31.24 -15.57 -6.69
CA ASN A 11 29.82 -15.89 -6.86
C ASN A 11 29.37 -16.66 -5.63
N GLY A 12 28.55 -16.07 -4.75
CA GLY A 12 27.89 -16.85 -3.70
C GLY A 12 27.58 -16.18 -2.36
N GLN A 13 27.74 -14.86 -2.21
CA GLN A 13 27.15 -14.16 -1.05
C GLN A 13 25.97 -13.31 -1.49
N GLU A 14 24.90 -13.96 -1.93
CA GLU A 14 23.57 -13.38 -1.72
C GLU A 14 23.40 -13.27 -0.20
N ALA A 15 23.45 -12.04 0.33
CA ALA A 15 23.13 -11.81 1.73
C ALA A 15 21.75 -12.43 2.00
N PRO A 16 21.57 -13.17 3.11
CA PRO A 16 20.28 -13.76 3.43
C PRO A 16 19.26 -12.63 3.46
N VAL A 17 18.19 -12.83 2.71
CA VAL A 17 17.06 -11.91 2.70
C VAL A 17 16.58 -11.69 4.13
N ASP A 18 16.71 -10.45 4.61
CA ASP A 18 16.16 -10.07 5.91
C ASP A 18 14.64 -9.88 5.80
N TRP A 19 13.92 -10.97 6.02
CA TRP A 19 12.46 -11.00 6.03
C TRP A 19 11.85 -10.13 7.13
N GLN A 20 12.56 -9.88 8.23
CA GLN A 20 12.10 -9.02 9.31
C GLN A 20 12.17 -7.55 8.89
N ALA A 21 13.28 -7.12 8.27
CA ALA A 21 13.39 -5.78 7.70
C ALA A 21 12.34 -5.55 6.60
N ARG A 22 12.13 -6.54 5.72
CA ARG A 22 11.05 -6.48 4.71
C ARG A 22 9.67 -6.36 5.35
N GLY A 23 9.39 -7.13 6.40
CA GLY A 23 8.14 -7.04 7.14
C GLY A 23 7.91 -5.68 7.78
N ALA A 24 8.95 -5.09 8.38
CA ALA A 24 8.88 -3.75 8.97
C ALA A 24 8.62 -2.67 7.91
N LEU A 25 9.33 -2.72 6.78
CA LEU A 25 9.12 -1.80 5.66
C LEU A 25 7.71 -1.91 5.09
N SER A 26 7.20 -3.12 4.86
CA SER A 26 5.84 -3.34 4.38
C SER A 26 4.80 -2.73 5.32
N ARG A 27 4.95 -2.89 6.64
CA ARG A 27 4.04 -2.28 7.63
C ARG A 27 4.08 -0.75 7.58
N LEU A 28 5.26 -0.15 7.42
CA LEU A 28 5.39 1.30 7.30
C LEU A 28 4.72 1.84 6.03
N VAL A 29 4.95 1.18 4.89
CA VAL A 29 4.34 1.57 3.61
C VAL A 29 2.82 1.46 3.67
N LEU A 30 2.31 0.33 4.17
CA LEU A 30 0.86 0.13 4.31
C LEU A 30 0.23 1.11 5.30
N GLY A 31 0.90 1.37 6.43
CA GLY A 31 0.44 2.36 7.41
C GLY A 31 0.35 3.77 6.84
N GLN A 32 1.32 4.17 6.01
CA GLN A 32 1.26 5.45 5.31
C GLN A 32 0.12 5.52 4.30
N MET A 33 -0.08 4.46 3.51
CA MET A 33 -1.19 4.38 2.55
C MET A 33 -2.56 4.45 3.26
N ALA A 34 -2.73 3.73 4.37
CA ALA A 34 -3.95 3.77 5.17
C ALA A 34 -4.21 5.18 5.73
N THR A 35 -3.17 5.88 6.19
CA THR A 35 -3.27 7.27 6.67
C THR A 35 -3.72 8.21 5.56
N GLN A 36 -3.17 8.05 4.34
CA GLN A 36 -3.57 8.85 3.18
C GLN A 36 -5.01 8.56 2.74
N ALA A 37 -5.42 7.29 2.73
CA ALA A 37 -6.79 6.89 2.43
C ALA A 37 -7.78 7.50 3.44
N LEU A 38 -7.50 7.36 4.74
CA LEU A 38 -8.33 7.95 5.80
C LEU A 38 -8.39 9.47 5.67
N GLY A 39 -7.25 10.13 5.49
CA GLY A 39 -7.20 11.59 5.29
C GLY A 39 -7.91 12.06 4.02
N THR A 40 -8.04 11.20 3.00
CA THR A 40 -8.83 11.50 1.80
C THR A 40 -10.32 11.35 2.11
N ALA A 41 -10.73 10.27 2.79
CA ALA A 41 -12.11 10.05 3.19
C ALA A 41 -12.65 11.18 4.09
N VAL A 42 -11.82 11.68 5.02
CA VAL A 42 -12.17 12.84 5.86
C VAL A 42 -12.33 14.11 5.02
N ARG A 43 -11.43 14.41 4.08
CA ARG A 43 -11.53 15.62 3.23
C ARG A 43 -12.76 15.66 2.33
N PHE A 44 -13.29 14.49 1.98
CA PHE A 44 -14.50 14.36 1.18
C PHE A 44 -15.76 14.19 2.05
N ASP A 45 -15.68 14.35 3.37
CA ASP A 45 -16.80 14.17 4.31
C ASP A 45 -17.53 12.83 4.11
N VAL A 46 -16.77 11.78 3.76
CA VAL A 46 -17.34 10.45 3.44
C VAL A 46 -18.16 9.91 4.60
N PHE A 47 -17.68 10.07 5.83
CA PHE A 47 -18.33 9.56 7.03
C PHE A 47 -19.65 10.28 7.33
N ASP A 48 -19.67 11.61 7.17
CA ASP A 48 -20.89 12.40 7.35
C ASP A 48 -21.92 12.09 6.26
N ARG A 49 -21.45 11.76 5.05
CA ARG A 49 -22.31 11.44 3.92
C ARG A 49 -22.95 10.06 3.99
N ILE A 50 -22.24 9.07 4.51
CA ILE A 50 -22.78 7.72 4.75
C ILE A 50 -23.76 7.75 5.94
N GLY A 51 -23.44 8.50 6.99
CA GLY A 51 -24.28 8.60 8.18
C GLY A 51 -24.53 7.24 8.83
N SER A 52 -25.77 6.99 9.27
CA SER A 52 -26.19 5.74 9.92
C SER A 52 -26.74 4.68 8.96
N GLY A 53 -26.76 4.95 7.65
CA GLY A 53 -27.40 4.10 6.65
C GLY A 53 -26.42 3.37 5.74
N GLU A 54 -26.90 2.38 5.01
CA GLU A 54 -26.14 1.77 3.92
C GLU A 54 -26.20 2.66 2.67
N LEU A 55 -25.06 2.79 1.98
CA LEU A 55 -24.95 3.54 0.75
C LEU A 55 -24.06 2.79 -0.23
N THR A 56 -24.46 2.76 -1.51
CA THR A 56 -23.62 2.16 -2.55
C THR A 56 -22.46 3.09 -2.89
N ALA A 57 -21.33 2.52 -3.32
CA ALA A 57 -20.17 3.32 -3.73
C ALA A 57 -20.49 4.28 -4.90
N THR A 58 -21.39 3.88 -5.81
CA THR A 58 -21.85 4.73 -6.92
C THR A 58 -22.67 5.91 -6.41
N ALA A 59 -23.65 5.67 -5.54
CA ALA A 59 -24.49 6.73 -4.96
C ALA A 59 -23.65 7.71 -4.12
N LEU A 60 -22.68 7.18 -3.36
CA LEU A 60 -21.73 8.02 -2.62
C LEU A 60 -20.91 8.88 -3.59
N ALA A 61 -20.35 8.28 -4.65
CA ALA A 61 -19.52 8.98 -5.61
C ALA A 61 -20.27 10.11 -6.33
N GLU A 62 -21.51 9.85 -6.76
CA GLU A 62 -22.41 10.87 -7.32
C GLU A 62 -22.63 12.01 -6.33
N SER A 63 -22.93 11.67 -5.08
CA SER A 63 -23.22 12.66 -4.03
C SER A 63 -22.00 13.54 -3.66
N LEU A 64 -20.79 13.03 -3.91
CA LEU A 64 -19.50 13.69 -3.65
C LEU A 64 -18.90 14.34 -4.91
N GLY A 65 -19.49 14.14 -6.08
CA GLY A 65 -18.94 14.61 -7.36
C GLY A 65 -17.61 13.93 -7.75
N THR A 66 -17.45 12.65 -7.40
CA THR A 66 -16.21 11.87 -7.62
C THR A 66 -16.43 10.72 -8.59
N HIS A 67 -15.33 10.14 -9.10
CA HIS A 67 -15.42 9.00 -10.02
C HIS A 67 -15.78 7.70 -9.26
N PRO A 68 -16.84 6.96 -9.66
CA PRO A 68 -17.33 5.79 -8.91
C PRO A 68 -16.27 4.73 -8.58
N GLN A 69 -15.41 4.40 -9.55
CA GLN A 69 -14.37 3.39 -9.33
C GLN A 69 -13.25 3.88 -8.39
N ALA A 70 -12.97 5.19 -8.37
CA ALA A 70 -11.97 5.75 -7.48
C ALA A 70 -12.51 5.78 -6.04
N THR A 71 -13.77 6.15 -5.86
CA THR A 71 -14.49 6.11 -4.58
C THR A 71 -14.59 4.68 -4.06
N LEU A 72 -14.94 3.71 -4.90
CA LEU A 72 -14.94 2.29 -4.51
C LEU A 72 -13.55 1.81 -4.07
N ARG A 73 -12.48 2.23 -4.76
CA ARG A 73 -11.10 1.88 -4.38
C ARG A 73 -10.73 2.49 -3.02
N LEU A 74 -11.12 3.73 -2.77
CA LEU A 74 -10.91 4.41 -1.49
C LEU A 74 -11.60 3.67 -0.35
N LEU A 75 -12.86 3.24 -0.54
CA LEU A 75 -13.64 2.51 0.47
C LEU A 75 -13.12 1.09 0.77
N ARG A 76 -12.24 0.55 -0.08
CA ARG A 76 -11.64 -0.79 0.06
C ARG A 76 -10.18 -0.77 0.55
N ALA A 77 -9.57 0.42 0.64
CA ALA A 77 -8.19 0.59 1.05
C ALA A 77 -8.03 0.39 2.56
#